data_AF-A0A957FS01-F1
#
_entry.id   AF-A0A957FS01-F1
#
_cell.length_a   1.000
_cell.length_b   1.000
_cell.length_c   1.000
_cell.angle_alpha   90.00
_cell.angle_beta   90.00
_cell.angle_gamma   90.00
#
_symmetry.space_group_name_H-M   'P 1'
#
loop_
_entity.id
_entity.type
_entity.pdbx_description
1 polymer ?
#
loop_
_entity_poly.entity_id
_entity_poly.type
_entity_poly.pdbx_seq_one_letter_code
_entity_poly.pdbx_strand_id
1 'polypeptide(L)'
;MRVRFWGVRGTIPSPGPDTVKLGANTSCIDVLASDQSVIILDAGTGIRRLGRVLSKEHPDRIVATMLITHTHWDHIQGFPFFG
;
A
#
# COMPACT_ATOMS: atom_id res chain seq x y z
N MET A 1 -10.30 -13.64 5.91
CA MET A 1 -9.07 -12.98 5.40
C MET A 1 -9.44 -12.13 4.20
N ARG A 2 -8.92 -10.90 4.11
CA ARG A 2 -9.13 -10.00 2.97
C ARG A 2 -7.78 -9.46 2.51
N VAL A 3 -7.59 -9.34 1.20
CA VAL A 3 -6.40 -8.75 0.58
C VAL A 3 -6.86 -7.59 -0.29
N ARG A 4 -6.26 -6.40 -0.16
CA ARG A 4 -6.49 -5.28 -1.09
C ARG A 4 -5.18 -4.81 -1.68
N PHE A 5 -5.23 -4.52 -2.98
CA PHE A 5 -4.10 -4.03 -3.76
C PHE A 5 -4.22 -2.52 -3.90
N TRP A 6 -3.22 -1.79 -3.39
CA TRP A 6 -3.14 -0.33 -3.47
C TRP A 6 -2.22 0.14 -4.59
N GLY A 7 -1.30 -0.73 -5.01
CA GLY A 7 -0.48 -0.58 -6.20
C GLY A 7 0.07 -1.91 -6.67
N VAL A 8 0.16 -2.04 -8.00
CA VAL A 8 0.53 -3.28 -8.71
C VAL A 8 1.53 -3.02 -9.84
N ARG A 9 2.06 -1.79 -9.94
CA ARG A 9 3.11 -1.44 -10.91
C ARG A 9 4.49 -1.72 -10.33
N GLY A 10 5.39 -2.21 -11.17
CA GLY A 10 6.81 -2.31 -10.86
C GLY A 10 7.58 -1.09 -11.37
N THR A 11 8.77 -0.88 -10.82
CA THR A 11 9.78 0.11 -11.20
C THR A 11 9.38 1.57 -10.99
N ILE A 12 8.32 2.06 -11.64
CA ILE A 12 7.84 3.43 -11.52
C ILE A 12 6.32 3.49 -11.52
N PRO A 13 5.71 4.48 -10.83
CA PRO A 13 4.29 4.73 -11.02
C PRO A 13 4.02 5.16 -12.45
N SER A 14 2.93 4.67 -13.03
CA SER A 14 2.58 4.94 -14.43
C SER A 14 1.14 5.43 -14.53
N PRO A 15 0.84 6.70 -14.14
CA PRO A 15 -0.47 7.28 -14.30
C PRO A 15 -0.69 7.74 -15.74
N GLY A 16 -1.80 7.34 -16.35
CA GLY A 16 -2.16 7.78 -17.70
C GLY A 16 -3.48 7.15 -18.18
N PRO A 17 -4.08 7.70 -19.26
CA PRO A 17 -5.32 7.17 -19.84
C PRO A 17 -5.22 5.67 -20.18
N ASP A 18 -4.05 5.22 -20.65
CA ASP A 18 -3.83 3.84 -21.06
C ASP A 18 -3.64 2.87 -19.88
N THR A 19 -3.30 3.38 -18.70
CA THR A 19 -2.94 2.56 -17.53
C THR A 19 -3.93 2.64 -16.39
N VAL A 20 -4.82 3.65 -16.38
CA VAL A 20 -5.74 3.96 -15.28
C VAL A 20 -6.69 2.80 -14.94
N LYS A 21 -7.07 1.99 -15.94
CA LYS A 21 -7.97 0.83 -15.74
C LYS A 21 -7.39 -0.20 -14.77
N LEU A 22 -6.07 -0.35 -14.73
CA LEU A 22 -5.36 -1.29 -13.85
C LEU A 22 -4.72 -0.60 -12.63
N GLY A 23 -4.68 0.74 -12.64
CA GLY A 23 -4.03 1.55 -11.61
C GLY A 23 -2.60 1.97 -11.97
N ALA A 24 -2.11 2.95 -11.20
CA ALA A 24 -0.88 3.68 -11.48
C ALA A 24 0.18 3.55 -10.38
N ASN A 25 -0.20 3.05 -9.21
CA ASN A 25 0.66 3.00 -8.02
C ASN A 25 1.60 1.80 -8.04
N THR A 26 2.78 1.96 -7.44
CA THR A 26 3.76 0.88 -7.23
C THR A 26 3.41 0.01 -6.02
N SER A 27 4.09 -1.15 -5.91
CA SER A 27 3.79 -2.24 -4.97
C SER A 27 3.33 -1.77 -3.59
N CYS A 28 2.09 -2.08 -3.23
CA CYS A 28 1.57 -1.92 -1.88
C CYS A 28 0.29 -2.74 -1.73
N ILE A 29 0.25 -3.63 -0.73
CA ILE A 29 -0.86 -4.53 -0.45
C ILE A 29 -1.16 -4.47 1.04
N ASP A 30 -2.45 -4.41 1.41
CA ASP A 30 -2.86 -4.73 2.80
C ASP A 30 -3.54 -6.09 2.86
N VAL A 31 -3.22 -6.82 3.91
CA VAL A 31 -3.86 -8.07 4.29
C VAL A 31 -4.49 -7.87 5.65
N LEU A 32 -5.81 -8.05 5.71
CA LEU A 32 -6.56 -8.17 6.95
C LEU A 32 -6.76 -9.66 7.25
N ALA A 33 -6.03 -10.16 8.24
CA ALA A 33 -6.12 -11.53 8.68
C ALA A 33 -7.44 -11.80 9.43
N SER A 34 -7.73 -13.07 9.73
CA SER A 34 -8.96 -13.46 10.46
C SER A 34 -9.00 -12.94 11.89
N ASP A 35 -7.83 -12.74 12.52
CA ASP A 35 -7.67 -12.21 13.87
C ASP A 35 -7.65 -10.67 13.93
N GLN A 36 -8.03 -10.00 12.83
CA GLN A 36 -7.99 -8.55 12.65
C GLN A 36 -6.58 -7.94 12.61
N SER A 37 -5.51 -8.74 12.54
CA SER A 37 -4.17 -8.19 12.30
C SER A 37 -4.07 -7.59 10.89
N VAL A 38 -3.41 -6.44 10.80
CA VAL A 38 -3.14 -5.72 9.55
C VAL A 38 -1.68 -5.96 9.17
N ILE A 39 -1.47 -6.56 8.00
CA ILE A 39 -0.14 -6.74 7.41
C ILE A 39 -0.08 -5.87 6.16
N ILE A 40 0.98 -5.08 6.04
CA ILE A 40 1.27 -4.26 4.86
C ILE A 40 2.47 -4.88 4.16
N LEU A 41 2.32 -5.22 2.89
CA LEU A 41 3.40 -5.71 2.05
C LEU A 41 3.84 -4.57 1.13
N ASP A 42 5.09 -4.16 1.29
CA ASP A 42 5.74 -3.03 0.63
C ASP A 42 5.08 -1.66 0.87
N ALA A 43 5.92 -0.64 0.77
CA ALA A 43 5.58 0.77 0.93
C ALA A 43 5.84 1.57 -0.35
N GLY A 44 5.46 1.02 -1.51
CA GLY A 44 5.42 1.74 -2.77
C GLY A 44 4.39 2.87 -2.78
N THR A 45 4.20 3.54 -3.92
CA THR A 45 3.35 4.75 -3.99
C THR A 45 1.89 4.50 -3.63
N GLY A 46 1.43 3.25 -3.66
CA GLY A 46 0.08 2.86 -3.19
C GLY A 46 -0.15 3.11 -1.70
N ILE A 47 0.91 3.13 -0.89
CA ILE A 47 0.81 3.22 0.57
C ILE A 47 0.16 4.51 1.04
N ARG A 48 0.26 5.60 0.27
CA ARG A 48 -0.40 6.87 0.61
C ARG A 48 -1.92 6.75 0.64
N ARG A 49 -2.51 6.00 -0.30
CA ARG A 49 -3.97 5.80 -0.31
C ARG A 49 -4.39 4.81 0.79
N LEU A 50 -3.56 3.80 1.05
CA LEU A 50 -3.75 2.89 2.18
C LEU A 50 -3.77 3.67 3.50
N GLY A 51 -2.77 4.53 3.76
CA GLY A 51 -2.69 5.35 4.97
C GLY A 51 -3.95 6.15 5.23
N ARG A 52 -4.47 6.85 4.21
CA ARG A 52 -5.73 7.61 4.31
C ARG A 52 -6.94 6.77 4.67
N VAL A 53 -6.99 5.52 4.21
CA VAL A 53 -8.09 4.61 4.52
C VAL A 53 -7.92 4.06 5.94
N LEU A 54 -6.72 3.65 6.31
CA LEU A 54 -6.41 3.18 7.66
C LEU A 54 -6.67 4.25 8.72
N SER A 55 -6.28 5.51 8.47
CA SER A 55 -6.56 6.62 9.40
C SER A 55 -8.05 6.91 9.58
N LYS A 56 -8.89 6.56 8.59
CA LYS A 56 -10.35 6.67 8.70
C LYS A 56 -10.96 5.45 9.39
N GLU A 57 -10.46 4.25 9.09
CA GLU A 57 -10.90 2.99 9.68
C GLU A 57 -10.46 2.88 11.16
N HIS A 58 -9.36 3.54 11.54
CA HIS A 58 -8.72 3.47 12.86
C HIS A 58 -8.32 4.88 13.36
N PRO A 59 -9.29 5.72 13.80
CA PRO A 59 -9.05 7.12 14.14
C PRO A 59 -8.13 7.34 15.36
N ASP A 60 -8.14 6.43 16.33
CA ASP A 60 -7.33 6.57 17.55
C ASP A 60 -5.93 5.97 17.39
N ARG A 61 -5.87 4.71 16.98
CA ARG A 61 -4.63 3.96 16.84
C ARG A 61 -4.79 2.80 15.88
N ILE A 62 -3.79 2.62 15.02
CA ILE A 62 -3.59 1.41 14.24
C ILE A 62 -2.31 0.71 14.68
N VAL A 63 -2.36 -0.62 14.75
CA VAL A 63 -1.19 -1.49 14.85
C VAL A 63 -1.14 -2.33 13.59
N ALA A 64 -0.08 -2.16 12.80
CA ALA A 64 0.13 -2.91 11.57
C ALA A 64 1.56 -3.42 11.51
N THR A 65 1.75 -4.60 10.94
CA THR A 65 3.07 -5.16 10.62
C THR A 65 3.39 -4.83 9.18
N MET A 66 4.48 -4.09 8.94
CA MET A 66 4.94 -3.80 7.59
C MET A 66 6.11 -4.71 7.23
N LEU A 67 6.00 -5.42 6.12
CA LEU A 67 7.03 -6.29 5.57
C LEU A 67 7.47 -5.70 4.23
N ILE A 68 8.78 -5.45 4.10
CA ILE A 68 9.38 -4.98 2.86
C ILE A 68 10.03 -6.18 2.18
N THR A 69 9.57 -6.51 0.97
CA THR A 69 10.05 -7.68 0.25
C THR A 69 11.52 -7.54 -0.15
N HIS A 70 11.92 -6.36 -0.60
CA HIS A 70 13.28 -5.94 -0.91
C HIS A 70 13.36 -4.41 -1.03
N THR A 71 14.56 -3.85 -1.13
CA THR A 71 14.81 -2.40 -1.03
C THR A 71 14.92 -1.68 -2.37
N HIS A 72 14.29 -2.19 -3.42
CA HIS A 72 14.12 -1.39 -4.63
C HIS A 72 13.20 -0.20 -4.37
N TRP A 73 13.46 0.89 -5.08
CA TRP A 73 12.85 2.19 -4.81
C TRP A 73 11.32 2.14 -4.87
N ASP A 74 10.75 1.40 -5.82
CA ASP A 74 9.32 1.24 -5.99
C ASP A 74 8.60 0.48 -4.87
N HIS A 75 9.34 -0.16 -3.97
CA HIS A 75 8.84 -0.84 -2.77
C HIS A 75 8.93 0.00 -1.49
N ILE A 76 9.66 1.13 -1.50
CA ILE A 76 9.90 1.93 -0.28
C ILE A 76 9.60 3.43 -0.44
N GLN A 77 9.57 3.94 -1.68
CA GLN A 77 9.47 5.38 -1.96
C GLN A 77 8.19 6.05 -1.45
N GLY A 78 7.14 5.28 -1.20
CA GLY A 78 5.88 5.80 -0.69
C GLY A 78 5.87 6.03 0.82
N PHE A 79 6.78 5.38 1.57
CA PHE A 79 6.78 5.41 3.03
C PHE A 79 6.82 6.82 3.64
N PRO A 80 7.62 7.78 3.14
CA PRO A 80 7.62 9.15 3.65
C PRO A 80 6.28 9.89 3.50
N PHE A 81 5.35 9.36 2.70
CA PHE A 81 4.03 9.93 2.43
C PHE A 81 2.88 9.07 3.00
N PHE A 82 3.18 8.26 4.02
CA PHE A 82 2.18 7.43 4.68
C PHE A 82 1.28 8.28 5.59
N GLY A 83 0.12 8.68 5.07
CA GLY A 83 -0.86 9.57 5.74
C GLY A 83 -1.87 10.19 4.78
#